data_AF-A0A0P7W6E4-F1
#
_entry.id   AF-A0A0P7W6E4-F1
#
_cell.length_a   1.000
_cell.length_b   1.000
_cell.length_c   1.000
_cell.angle_alpha   90.00
_cell.angle_beta   90.00
_cell.angle_gamma   90.00
#
_symmetry.space_group_name_H-M   'P 1'
#
loop_
_entity.id
_entity.type
_entity.pdbx_description
1 polymer ?
#
loop_
_entity_poly.entity_id
_entity_poly.type
_entity_poly.pdbx_seq_one_letter_code
_entity_poly.pdbx_strand_id
1 'polypeptide(L)'
;MNLQLARQHYSRLAKSDPVVPDDSHAIVALVMGELHGALDKLCIASANGTALPPDSMVKAMSALFILQSSLDMDGNSQIATSLFQVYEYCRQQVTAAFRKEAGHAEGLVKARDFIASLKQAWNQMER
;
A
#
# COMPACT_ATOMS: atom_id res chain seq x y z
N MET A 1 -19.61 27.52 3.67
CA MET A 1 -18.62 26.53 4.14
C MET A 1 -18.88 26.28 5.63
N ASN A 2 -19.40 25.10 5.99
CA ASN A 2 -19.85 24.83 7.36
C ASN A 2 -18.67 24.39 8.24
N LEU A 3 -18.24 25.28 9.14
CA LEU A 3 -17.16 25.06 10.12
C LEU A 3 -17.39 23.78 10.97
N GLN A 4 -18.66 23.46 11.21
CA GLN A 4 -19.09 22.30 12.00
C GLN A 4 -18.80 20.96 11.30
N LEU A 5 -18.88 20.90 9.97
CA LEU A 5 -18.51 19.71 9.19
C LEU A 5 -16.99 19.54 9.17
N ALA A 6 -16.24 20.62 8.95
CA ALA A 6 -14.78 20.59 8.98
C ALA A 6 -14.23 20.09 10.35
N ARG A 7 -14.84 20.54 11.45
CA ARG A 7 -14.45 20.12 12.81
C ARG A 7 -14.74 18.64 13.09
N GLN A 8 -15.82 18.10 12.52
CA GLN A 8 -16.15 16.67 12.64
C GLN A 8 -15.19 15.78 11.83
N HIS A 9 -14.74 16.23 10.67
CA HIS A 9 -13.70 15.54 9.90
C HIS A 9 -12.36 15.53 10.62
N TYR A 10 -11.93 16.68 11.17
CA TYR A 10 -10.72 16.79 11.99
C TYR A 10 -10.79 15.96 13.28
N SER A 11 -11.93 15.99 13.99
CA SER A 11 -12.11 15.20 15.21
C SER A 11 -12.12 13.70 14.94
N ARG A 12 -12.53 13.26 13.75
CA ARG A 12 -12.46 11.84 13.35
C ARG A 12 -11.02 11.43 13.09
N LEU A 13 -10.25 12.25 12.37
CA LEU A 13 -8.82 12.05 12.14
C LEU A 13 -8.02 12.00 13.46
N ALA A 14 -8.30 12.92 14.40
CA ALA A 14 -7.62 12.97 15.70
C ALA A 14 -7.98 11.80 16.65
N LYS A 15 -9.12 11.13 16.44
CA LYS A 15 -9.50 9.94 17.22
C LYS A 15 -8.98 8.64 16.61
N SER A 16 -8.49 8.70 15.39
CA SER A 16 -7.90 7.59 14.66
C SER A 16 -6.43 7.88 14.36
N ASP A 17 -5.69 8.45 15.32
CA ASP A 17 -4.25 8.48 15.20
C ASP A 17 -3.79 7.03 15.25
N PRO A 18 -3.21 6.49 14.16
CA PRO A 18 -2.54 5.20 14.25
C PRO A 18 -1.48 5.36 15.34
N VAL A 19 -1.46 4.47 16.34
CA VAL A 19 -0.29 4.35 17.20
C VAL A 19 0.86 4.04 16.26
N VAL A 20 1.68 5.04 15.96
CA VAL A 20 2.90 4.84 15.17
C VAL A 20 3.83 4.06 16.09
N PRO A 21 4.14 2.79 15.77
CA PRO A 21 5.04 2.01 16.58
C PRO A 21 6.42 2.69 16.60
N ASP A 22 7.09 2.72 17.74
CA ASP A 22 8.47 3.24 17.84
C ASP A 22 9.50 2.26 17.22
N ASP A 23 9.03 1.08 16.80
CA ASP A 23 9.82 0.03 16.17
C ASP A 23 9.70 0.07 14.64
N SER A 24 10.85 0.19 13.97
CA SER A 24 11.00 0.12 12.52
C SER A 24 10.34 -1.12 11.88
N HIS A 25 10.38 -2.28 12.55
CA HIS A 25 9.74 -3.50 12.05
C HIS A 25 8.22 -3.35 12.00
N ALA A 26 7.64 -2.82 13.07
CA ALA A 26 6.21 -2.57 13.18
C ALA A 26 5.72 -1.43 12.27
N ILE A 27 6.55 -0.41 12.01
CA ILE A 27 6.24 0.62 10.99
C ILE A 27 6.16 -0.01 9.60
N VAL A 28 7.12 -0.84 9.20
CA VAL A 28 7.08 -1.53 7.90
C VAL A 28 5.84 -2.42 7.79
N ALA A 29 5.52 -3.18 8.85
CA ALA A 29 4.33 -4.02 8.88
C ALA A 29 3.03 -3.20 8.73
N LEU A 30 2.94 -2.03 9.37
CA LEU A 30 1.82 -1.11 9.25
C LEU A 30 1.66 -0.64 7.80
N VAL A 31 2.73 -0.14 7.18
CA VAL A 31 2.70 0.39 5.81
C VAL A 31 2.40 -0.72 4.78
N MET A 32 2.94 -1.93 4.96
CA MET A 32 2.55 -3.11 4.17
C MET A 32 1.05 -3.43 4.30
N GLY A 33 0.51 -3.30 5.51
CA GLY A 33 -0.92 -3.46 5.78
C GLY A 33 -1.78 -2.42 5.06
N GLU A 34 -1.35 -1.15 5.06
CA GLU A 34 -2.02 -0.08 4.33
C GLU A 34 -1.98 -0.31 2.83
N LEU A 35 -0.82 -0.69 2.28
CA LEU A 35 -0.66 -1.02 0.87
C LEU A 35 -1.58 -2.17 0.47
N HIS A 36 -1.59 -3.26 1.23
CA HIS A 36 -2.45 -4.41 0.99
C HIS A 36 -3.94 -4.01 0.97
N GLY A 37 -4.39 -3.25 1.98
CA GLY A 37 -5.78 -2.81 2.06
C GLY A 37 -6.18 -1.84 0.93
N ALA A 38 -5.25 -1.02 0.45
CA ALA A 38 -5.47 -0.17 -0.71
C ALA A 38 -5.57 -0.99 -2.01
N LEU A 39 -4.66 -1.95 -2.23
CA LEU A 39 -4.68 -2.84 -3.39
C LEU A 39 -5.95 -3.71 -3.42
N ASP A 40 -6.42 -4.20 -2.28
CA ASP A 40 -7.64 -5.00 -2.20
C ASP A 40 -8.88 -4.21 -2.65
N LYS A 41 -9.01 -2.95 -2.20
CA LYS A 41 -10.09 -2.05 -2.67
C LYS A 41 -10.03 -1.78 -4.17
N LEU A 42 -8.82 -1.63 -4.71
CA LEU A 42 -8.62 -1.47 -6.16
C LEU A 42 -8.99 -2.74 -6.92
N CYS A 43 -8.64 -3.93 -6.40
CA CYS A 43 -9.05 -5.22 -6.96
C CYS A 43 -10.57 -5.36 -6.99
N ILE A 44 -11.24 -5.06 -5.88
CA ILE A 44 -12.71 -5.15 -5.77
C ILE A 44 -13.38 -4.20 -6.79
N ALA A 45 -12.91 -2.96 -6.88
CA ALA A 45 -13.45 -2.00 -7.84
C ALA A 45 -13.23 -2.48 -9.29
N SER A 46 -12.03 -2.94 -9.59
CA SER A 46 -11.68 -3.48 -10.92
C SER A 46 -12.51 -4.72 -11.28
N ALA A 47 -12.74 -5.64 -10.34
CA ALA A 47 -13.53 -6.85 -10.57
C ALA A 47 -15.02 -6.53 -10.82
N ASN A 48 -15.54 -5.51 -10.13
CA ASN A 48 -16.92 -5.06 -10.29
C ASN A 48 -17.12 -4.12 -11.49
N GLY A 49 -16.06 -3.78 -12.23
CA GLY A 49 -16.10 -2.81 -13.33
C GLY A 49 -16.46 -1.39 -12.88
N THR A 50 -16.27 -1.06 -11.61
CA THR A 50 -16.56 0.27 -11.06
C THR A 50 -15.34 1.19 -11.17
N ALA A 51 -15.58 2.49 -10.99
CA ALA A 51 -14.49 3.47 -10.96
C ALA A 51 -13.52 3.17 -9.80
N LEU A 52 -12.21 3.21 -10.09
CA LEU A 52 -11.18 3.01 -9.08
C LEU A 52 -11.25 4.11 -8.01
N PRO A 53 -11.31 3.77 -6.72
CA PRO A 53 -11.41 4.76 -5.66
C PRO A 53 -10.11 5.59 -5.55
N PRO A 54 -10.13 6.91 -5.78
CA PRO A 54 -8.93 7.75 -5.86
C PRO A 54 -8.14 7.74 -4.56
N ASP A 55 -8.81 7.74 -3.41
CA ASP A 55 -8.16 7.64 -2.09
C ASP A 55 -7.33 6.36 -1.95
N SER A 56 -7.79 5.25 -2.52
CA SER A 56 -7.05 3.98 -2.47
C SER A 56 -5.84 4.02 -3.41
N MET A 57 -5.94 4.71 -4.55
CA MET A 57 -4.80 4.92 -5.45
C MET A 57 -3.71 5.75 -4.78
N VAL A 58 -4.09 6.89 -4.18
CA VAL A 58 -3.15 7.75 -3.45
C VAL A 58 -2.50 6.99 -2.30
N LYS A 59 -3.29 6.25 -1.50
CA LYS A 59 -2.76 5.44 -0.40
C LYS A 59 -1.78 4.37 -0.88
N ALA A 60 -2.10 3.65 -1.95
CA ALA A 60 -1.19 2.65 -2.52
C ALA A 60 0.14 3.27 -2.95
N MET A 61 0.09 4.40 -3.69
CA MET A 61 1.29 5.10 -4.15
C MET A 61 2.14 5.65 -3.00
N SER A 62 1.51 6.23 -1.97
CA SER A 62 2.22 6.74 -0.79
C SER A 62 2.88 5.62 0.01
N ALA A 63 2.16 4.51 0.24
CA ALA A 63 2.71 3.36 0.95
C ALA A 63 3.90 2.73 0.20
N LEU A 64 3.79 2.61 -1.13
CA LEU A 64 4.88 2.15 -1.99
C LEU A 64 6.10 3.06 -1.91
N PHE A 65 5.91 4.38 -1.97
CA PHE A 65 7.00 5.33 -1.84
C PHE A 65 7.72 5.20 -0.50
N ILE A 66 6.96 5.11 0.60
CA ILE A 66 7.53 4.92 1.95
C ILE A 66 8.34 3.63 2.00
N LEU A 67 7.75 2.49 1.60
CA LEU A 67 8.42 1.19 1.62
C LEU A 67 9.70 1.19 0.77
N GLN A 68 9.66 1.73 -0.44
CA GLN A 68 10.83 1.83 -1.31
C GLN A 68 11.92 2.73 -0.72
N SER A 69 11.55 3.87 -0.15
CA SER A 69 12.50 4.80 0.48
C SER A 69 13.11 4.27 1.77
N SER A 70 12.46 3.30 2.42
CA SER A 70 12.95 2.65 3.63
C SER A 70 13.95 1.52 3.39
N LEU A 71 14.14 1.11 2.13
CA LEU A 71 15.09 0.05 1.79
C LEU A 71 16.53 0.58 1.89
N ASP A 72 17.33 -0.05 2.74
CA ASP A 72 18.78 0.12 2.74
C ASP A 72 19.38 -0.64 1.54
N MET A 73 19.82 0.13 0.55
CA MET A 73 20.38 -0.37 -0.70
C MET A 73 21.91 -0.46 -0.66
N ASP A 74 22.51 -0.54 0.53
CA ASP A 74 23.94 -0.76 0.67
C ASP A 74 24.38 -2.12 0.08
N GLY A 75 25.47 -2.06 -0.70
CA GLY A 75 26.18 -3.12 -1.43
C GLY A 75 25.59 -4.54 -1.45
N ASN A 76 25.19 -5.01 -2.63
CA ASN A 76 24.83 -6.40 -2.96
C ASN A 76 23.70 -7.02 -2.10
N SER A 77 22.87 -6.22 -1.41
CA SER A 77 21.69 -6.71 -0.71
C SER A 77 20.67 -7.31 -1.70
N GLN A 78 20.74 -8.62 -1.88
CA GLN A 78 19.79 -9.37 -2.72
C GLN A 78 18.36 -9.26 -2.19
N ILE A 79 18.20 -9.12 -0.88
CA ILE A 79 16.90 -8.97 -0.22
C ILE A 79 16.32 -7.60 -0.53
N ALA A 80 17.07 -6.51 -0.33
CA ALA A 80 16.58 -5.15 -0.65
C ALA A 80 16.25 -5.02 -2.13
N THR A 81 17.07 -5.61 -3.01
CA THR A 81 16.82 -5.66 -4.45
C THR A 81 15.51 -6.41 -4.78
N SER A 82 15.27 -7.56 -4.14
CA SER A 82 14.06 -8.35 -4.36
C SER A 82 12.81 -7.63 -3.85
N LEU A 83 12.88 -7.02 -2.66
CA LEU A 83 11.78 -6.22 -2.12
C LEU A 83 11.48 -5.02 -3.02
N PHE A 84 12.51 -4.32 -3.49
CA PHE A 84 12.36 -3.22 -4.43
C PHE A 84 11.64 -3.66 -5.71
N GLN A 85 12.01 -4.80 -6.29
CA GLN A 85 11.36 -5.34 -7.49
C GLN A 85 9.88 -5.64 -7.28
N VAL A 86 9.51 -6.21 -6.13
CA VAL A 86 8.09 -6.45 -5.80
C VAL A 86 7.32 -5.14 -5.66
N TYR A 87 7.88 -4.16 -4.94
CA TYR A 87 7.24 -2.85 -4.79
C TYR A 87 7.13 -2.11 -6.12
N GLU A 88 8.16 -2.18 -6.95
CA GLU A 88 8.17 -1.57 -8.29
C GLU A 88 7.13 -2.21 -9.21
N TYR A 89 7.00 -3.54 -9.17
CA TYR A 89 5.92 -4.24 -9.86
C TYR A 89 4.55 -3.73 -9.40
N CYS A 90 4.31 -3.64 -8.09
CA CYS A 90 3.04 -3.13 -7.55
C CYS A 90 2.75 -1.70 -8.03
N ARG A 91 3.77 -0.81 -8.03
CA ARG A 91 3.66 0.57 -8.53
C ARG A 91 3.25 0.61 -10.01
N GLN A 92 3.84 -0.24 -10.83
CA GLN A 92 3.49 -0.37 -12.24
C GLN A 92 2.04 -0.84 -12.42
N GLN A 93 1.58 -1.83 -11.65
CA GLN A 93 0.20 -2.31 -11.75
C GLN A 93 -0.84 -1.27 -11.32
N VAL A 94 -0.57 -0.50 -10.26
CA VAL A 94 -1.44 0.62 -9.84
C VAL A 94 -1.49 1.70 -10.94
N THR A 95 -0.36 1.99 -11.58
CA THR A 95 -0.27 2.96 -12.69
C THR A 95 -1.02 2.46 -13.93
N ALA A 96 -0.87 1.18 -14.28
CA ALA A 96 -1.59 0.55 -15.39
C ALA A 96 -3.11 0.59 -15.17
N ALA A 97 -3.56 0.35 -13.94
CA ALA A 97 -4.97 0.46 -13.55
C ALA A 97 -5.49 1.90 -13.68
N PHE A 98 -4.70 2.90 -13.29
CA PHE A 98 -5.04 4.31 -13.49
C PHE A 98 -5.22 4.66 -14.97
N ARG A 99 -4.34 4.13 -15.81
CA ARG A 99 -4.35 4.34 -17.27
C ARG A 99 -5.36 3.45 -18.00
N LYS A 100 -6.05 2.55 -17.28
CA LYS A 100 -6.98 1.55 -17.83
C LYS A 100 -6.34 0.68 -18.93
N GLU A 101 -5.09 0.30 -18.71
CA GLU A 101 -4.35 -0.56 -19.63
C GLU A 101 -4.92 -2.00 -19.61
N ALA A 102 -4.86 -2.69 -20.76
CA ALA A 102 -5.36 -4.06 -20.85
C ALA A 102 -4.68 -4.98 -19.82
N GLY A 103 -5.46 -5.82 -19.13
CA GLY A 103 -4.93 -6.74 -18.12
C GLY A 103 -4.66 -6.11 -16.74
N HIS A 104 -4.99 -4.83 -16.52
CA HIS A 104 -4.76 -4.17 -15.23
C HIS A 104 -5.39 -4.89 -14.03
N ALA A 105 -6.54 -5.57 -14.24
CA ALA A 105 -7.26 -6.27 -13.19
C ALA A 105 -6.44 -7.45 -12.63
N GLU A 106 -5.88 -8.27 -13.52
CA GLU A 106 -5.03 -9.41 -13.15
C GLU A 106 -3.72 -8.93 -12.50
N GLY A 107 -3.16 -7.84 -13.02
CA GLY A 107 -1.98 -7.20 -12.44
C GLY A 107 -2.20 -6.74 -11.00
N LEU A 108 -3.32 -6.07 -10.71
CA LEU A 108 -3.68 -5.65 -9.36
C LEU A 108 -3.84 -6.83 -8.40
N VAL A 109 -4.47 -7.91 -8.84
CA VAL A 109 -4.64 -9.14 -8.03
C VAL A 109 -3.28 -9.73 -7.67
N LYS A 110 -2.38 -9.88 -8.65
CA LYS A 110 -1.01 -10.36 -8.40
C LYS A 110 -0.23 -9.46 -7.44
N ALA A 111 -0.34 -8.14 -7.63
CA ALA A 111 0.29 -7.17 -6.74
C ALA A 111 -0.22 -7.30 -5.30
N ARG A 112 -1.54 -7.39 -5.10
CA ARG A 112 -2.16 -7.63 -3.79
C ARG A 112 -1.60 -8.91 -3.15
N ASP A 113 -1.55 -10.00 -3.90
CA ASP A 113 -1.14 -11.31 -3.40
C ASP A 113 0.34 -11.34 -3.00
N PHE A 114 1.21 -10.67 -3.77
CA PHE A 114 2.61 -10.50 -3.38
C PHE A 114 2.76 -9.73 -2.07
N ILE A 115 2.03 -8.62 -1.91
CA ILE A 115 2.08 -7.85 -0.65
C ILE A 115 1.47 -8.65 0.51
N ALA A 116 0.42 -9.43 0.28
CA ALA A 116 -0.14 -10.33 1.29
C ALA A 116 0.88 -11.36 1.78
N SER A 117 1.59 -12.00 0.83
CA SER A 117 2.64 -12.97 1.12
C SER A 117 3.83 -12.33 1.85
N LEU A 118 4.29 -11.14 1.42
CA LEU A 118 5.37 -10.42 2.08
C LEU A 118 5.00 -10.03 3.50
N LYS A 119 3.79 -9.50 3.71
CA LYS A 119 3.29 -9.17 5.04
C LYS A 119 3.23 -10.39 5.96
N GLN A 120 2.77 -11.53 5.44
CA GLN A 120 2.75 -12.77 6.20
C GLN A 120 4.16 -13.21 6.61
N ALA A 121 5.12 -13.18 5.69
CA ALA A 121 6.52 -13.53 5.96
C ALA A 121 7.15 -12.56 6.98
N TRP A 122 6.90 -11.25 6.83
CA TRP A 122 7.39 -10.22 7.74
C TRP A 122 6.92 -10.45 9.17
N ASN A 123 5.62 -10.68 9.36
CA ASN A 123 5.04 -10.95 10.68
C ASN A 123 5.53 -12.26 11.34
N GLN A 124 6.13 -13.18 10.58
CA GLN A 124 6.70 -14.41 11.12
C GLN A 124 8.11 -14.21 11.67
N MET A 125 8.81 -13.14 11.29
CA MET A 125 10.15 -12.82 11.79
C MET A 125 10.14 -12.30 13.23
N GLU A 126 8.97 -11.92 13.76
CA GLU A 126 8.77 -11.41 15.13
C GLU A 126 8.60 -12.54 16.18
N ARG A 127 8.92 -13.79 15.83
CA ARG A 127 8.87 -14.96 16.73
C ARG A 127 10.25 -15.54 17.04
#